data_AF-A0A7C5C987-F1
#
_entry.id   AF-A0A7C5C987-F1
#
_cell.length_a   1.000
_cell.length_b   1.000
_cell.length_c   1.000
_cell.angle_alpha   90.00
_cell.angle_beta   90.00
_cell.angle_gamma   90.00
#
_symmetry.space_group_name_H-M   'P 1'
#
loop_
_entity.id
_entity.type
_entity.pdbx_description
1 polymer ?
#
loop_
_entity_poly.entity_id
_entity_poly.type
_entity_poly.pdbx_seq_one_letter_code
_entity_poly.pdbx_strand_id
1 'polypeptide(L)'
;PTGGNAAIITTTDPEKAAAAWEYIKFVTGPRGQEVAARITGYLPTNKRALEPEYLGDFYEQNPYYATPAKQYDRAGPWAGYPGTQSEKIWRDQKSVIRAVMLGETDPAEGAAKLQDIAEKLMTR
;
A
#
# COMPACT_ATOMS: atom_id res chain seq x y z
N PRO A 1 2.36 -3.07 6.80
CA PRO A 1 2.49 -3.35 5.35
C PRO A 1 2.21 -2.06 4.55
N THR A 2 3.00 -1.77 3.52
CA THR A 2 2.72 -0.66 2.61
C THR A 2 1.56 -1.05 1.69
N GLY A 3 0.40 -0.43 1.90
CA GLY A 3 -0.64 -0.39 0.86
C GLY A 3 -0.36 0.72 -0.14
N GLY A 4 -1.29 0.96 -1.07
CA GLY A 4 -1.23 2.09 -1.99
C GLY A 4 -1.49 1.69 -3.43
N ASN A 5 -0.94 2.48 -4.34
CA ASN A 5 -1.15 2.37 -5.79
C ASN A 5 0.19 2.20 -6.50
N ALA A 6 0.17 1.60 -7.69
CA ALA A 6 1.32 1.50 -8.58
C ALA A 6 0.98 2.07 -9.96
N ALA A 7 1.96 2.70 -10.60
CA ALA A 7 1.90 3.00 -12.02
C ALA A 7 2.48 1.82 -12.79
N ILE A 8 1.73 1.31 -13.78
CA ILE A 8 2.12 0.15 -14.59
C ILE A 8 2.08 0.57 -16.06
N ILE A 9 3.18 0.33 -16.78
CA ILE A 9 3.24 0.50 -18.23
C ILE A 9 2.77 -0.82 -18.86
N THR A 10 1.69 -0.76 -19.64
CA THR A 10 1.08 -1.96 -20.28
C THR A 10 1.27 -2.00 -21.80
N THR A 11 1.71 -0.91 -22.40
CA THR A 11 1.97 -0.86 -23.84
C THR A 11 3.26 -1.58 -24.20
N THR A 12 3.29 -2.19 -25.39
CA THR A 12 4.48 -2.80 -25.99
C THR A 12 5.13 -1.89 -27.04
N ASP A 13 4.52 -0.74 -27.34
CA ASP A 13 5.06 0.28 -28.24
C ASP A 13 6.22 1.02 -27.53
N PRO A 14 7.44 1.02 -28.09
CA PRO A 14 8.61 1.56 -27.41
C PRO A 14 8.55 3.08 -27.22
N GLU A 15 7.95 3.83 -28.15
CA GLU A 15 7.84 5.29 -28.04
C GLU A 15 6.83 5.66 -26.95
N LYS A 16 5.70 4.95 -26.89
CA LYS A 16 4.70 5.16 -25.84
C LYS A 16 5.21 4.73 -24.47
N ALA A 17 5.95 3.63 -24.40
CA ALA A 17 6.56 3.19 -23.15
C ALA A 17 7.58 4.22 -22.62
N ALA A 18 8.39 4.80 -23.50
CA ALA A 18 9.32 5.88 -23.14
C ALA A 18 8.58 7.12 -22.62
N ALA A 19 7.53 7.56 -23.32
CA ALA A 19 6.72 8.70 -22.87
C ALA A 19 6.03 8.44 -21.52
N ALA A 20 5.46 7.25 -21.33
CA ALA A 20 4.86 6.84 -20.07
C ALA A 20 5.89 6.80 -18.93
N TRP A 21 7.13 6.39 -19.23
CA TRP A 21 8.22 6.38 -18.27
C TRP A 21 8.62 7.79 -17.81
N GLU A 22 8.72 8.76 -18.73
CA GLU A 22 8.96 10.15 -18.38
C GLU A 22 7.86 10.70 -17.45
N TYR A 23 6.59 10.39 -17.75
CA TYR A 23 5.48 10.77 -16.89
C TYR A 23 5.56 10.12 -15.50
N ILE A 24 5.87 8.82 -15.43
CA ILE A 24 6.03 8.10 -14.15
C ILE A 24 7.14 8.74 -13.31
N LYS A 25 8.30 9.06 -13.90
CA LYS A 25 9.38 9.76 -13.22
C LYS A 25 8.94 11.12 -12.67
N PHE A 26 8.13 11.86 -13.41
CA PHE A 26 7.58 13.13 -12.94
C PHE A 26 6.66 12.95 -11.74
N VAL A 27 5.63 12.10 -11.84
CA VAL A 27 4.65 11.91 -10.76
C VAL A 27 5.24 11.25 -9.51
N THR A 28 6.30 10.47 -9.67
CA THR A 28 7.09 9.89 -8.56
C THR A 28 8.27 10.77 -8.14
N GLY A 29 8.49 11.89 -8.81
CA GLY A 29 9.47 12.90 -8.43
C GLY A 29 9.01 13.75 -7.24
N PRO A 30 9.89 14.58 -6.67
CA PRO A 30 9.60 15.38 -5.47
C PRO A 30 8.34 16.25 -5.64
N ARG A 31 8.23 16.97 -6.75
CA ARG A 31 7.08 17.83 -7.06
C ARG A 31 5.78 17.05 -7.26
N GLY A 32 5.83 15.93 -7.98
CA GLY A 32 4.65 15.08 -8.18
C GLY A 32 4.13 14.51 -6.86
N GLN A 33 5.05 14.04 -6.01
CA GLN A 33 4.73 13.52 -4.68
C GLN A 33 4.24 14.62 -3.72
N GLU A 34 4.78 15.83 -3.79
CA GLU A 34 4.29 16.98 -3.03
C GLU A 34 2.81 17.26 -3.33
N VAL A 35 2.44 17.33 -4.62
CA VAL A 35 1.06 17.55 -5.05
C VAL A 35 0.15 16.42 -4.55
N ALA A 36 0.55 15.17 -4.74
CA ALA A 36 -0.23 14.02 -4.30
C ALA A 36 -0.44 14.01 -2.78
N ALA A 37 0.62 14.22 -1.99
CA ALA A 37 0.57 14.20 -0.54
C ALA A 37 -0.28 15.34 0.02
N ARG A 38 -0.19 16.55 -0.53
CA ARG A 38 -1.01 17.70 -0.09
C ARG A 38 -2.51 17.49 -0.34
N ILE A 39 -2.87 16.89 -1.48
CA ILE A 39 -4.28 16.68 -1.85
C ILE A 39 -4.89 15.51 -1.08
N THR A 40 -4.13 14.43 -0.88
CA THR A 40 -4.68 13.15 -0.43
C THR A 40 -4.25 12.73 0.97
N GLY A 41 -3.19 13.33 1.52
CA GLY A 41 -2.54 12.85 2.73
C GLY A 41 -1.71 11.58 2.54
N TYR A 42 -1.51 11.10 1.31
CA TYR A 42 -0.68 9.93 1.04
C TYR A 42 0.76 10.12 1.52
N LEU A 43 1.37 8.99 1.91
CA LEU A 43 2.79 8.90 2.18
C LEU A 43 3.58 9.09 0.88
N PRO A 44 4.44 10.13 0.75
CA PRO A 44 5.25 10.28 -0.45
C PRO A 44 6.29 9.15 -0.54
N THR A 45 6.55 8.61 -1.73
CA THR A 45 7.51 7.49 -1.89
C THR A 45 8.93 7.97 -2.25
N ASN A 46 9.11 9.28 -2.40
CA ASN A 46 10.38 9.91 -2.72
C ASN A 46 10.89 10.75 -1.54
N LYS A 47 12.04 10.37 -0.96
CA LYS A 47 12.62 11.07 0.21
C LYS A 47 12.89 12.55 -0.05
N ARG A 48 13.23 12.93 -1.29
CA ARG A 48 13.46 14.33 -1.66
C ARG A 48 12.20 15.18 -1.55
N ALA A 49 11.00 14.57 -1.61
CA ALA A 49 9.76 15.31 -1.37
C ALA A 49 9.66 15.88 0.06
N LEU A 50 10.50 15.41 1.00
CA LEU A 50 10.55 15.90 2.39
C LEU A 50 11.47 17.12 2.56
N GLU A 51 12.19 17.54 1.53
CA GLU A 51 13.02 18.75 1.57
C GLU A 51 12.14 20.00 1.83
N PRO A 52 12.68 21.08 2.45
CA PRO A 52 11.92 22.28 2.82
C PRO A 52 11.11 22.89 1.66
N GLU A 53 11.69 22.93 0.46
CA GLU A 53 11.06 23.50 -0.73
C GLU A 53 9.83 22.72 -1.25
N TYR A 54 9.58 21.51 -0.73
CA TYR A 54 8.44 20.67 -1.10
C TYR A 54 7.48 20.50 0.09
N LEU A 55 7.56 19.36 0.80
CA LEU A 55 6.67 19.05 1.92
C LEU A 55 7.28 19.37 3.28
N GLY A 56 8.58 19.67 3.39
CA GLY A 56 9.26 19.91 4.66
C GLY A 56 8.55 21.00 5.49
N ASP A 57 8.50 22.22 4.98
CA ASP A 57 7.84 23.35 5.65
C ASP A 57 6.34 23.09 5.87
N PHE A 58 5.69 22.43 4.90
CA PHE A 58 4.28 22.08 5.01
C PHE A 58 4.02 21.14 6.19
N TYR A 59 4.87 20.14 6.39
CA TYR A 59 4.75 19.18 7.47
C TYR A 59 5.11 19.77 8.84
N GLU A 60 6.05 20.73 8.90
CA GLU A 60 6.32 21.49 10.12
C GLU A 60 5.10 22.32 10.54
N GLN A 61 4.46 22.99 9.59
CA GLN A 61 3.25 23.81 9.83
C GLN A 61 2.00 22.95 10.06
N ASN A 62 1.96 21.73 9.52
CA ASN A 62 0.81 20.83 9.55
C ASN A 62 1.21 19.44 10.09
N PRO A 63 1.52 19.33 11.39
CA PRO A 63 2.13 18.12 11.96
C PRO A 63 1.27 16.85 11.84
N TYR A 64 -0.05 16.98 11.69
CA TYR A 64 -0.92 15.83 11.43
C TYR A 64 -0.67 15.20 10.06
N TYR A 65 -0.38 16.01 9.03
CA TYR A 65 -0.03 15.52 7.69
C TYR A 65 1.33 14.84 7.66
N ALA A 66 2.21 15.13 8.61
CA ALA A 66 3.53 14.50 8.74
C ALA A 66 3.47 13.09 9.35
N THR A 67 2.32 12.67 9.90
CA THR A 67 2.20 11.39 10.64
C THR A 67 2.61 10.18 9.80
N PRO A 68 2.15 10.02 8.54
CA PRO A 68 2.60 8.91 7.70
C PRO A 68 4.12 8.94 7.48
N ALA A 69 4.69 10.11 7.21
CA ALA A 69 6.13 10.27 6.96
C ALA A 69 7.00 9.87 8.16
N LYS A 70 6.48 9.98 9.39
CA LYS A 70 7.18 9.50 10.61
C LYS A 70 7.24 7.97 10.72
N GLN A 71 6.57 7.24 9.83
CA GLN A 71 6.48 5.77 9.88
C GLN A 71 7.24 5.05 8.77
N TYR A 72 8.06 5.75 7.96
CA TYR A 72 8.85 5.12 6.89
C TYR A 72 9.68 3.92 7.36
N ASP A 73 10.32 4.02 8.53
CA ASP A 73 11.18 2.94 9.03
C ASP A 73 10.39 1.70 9.49
N ARG A 74 9.06 1.82 9.58
CA ARG A 74 8.14 0.72 9.89
C ARG A 74 7.39 0.22 8.66
N ALA A 75 7.54 0.90 7.52
CA ALA A 75 6.99 0.45 6.26
C ALA A 75 7.76 -0.78 5.76
N GLY A 76 7.02 -1.79 5.33
CA GLY A 76 7.55 -3.05 4.81
C GLY A 76 6.59 -3.65 3.80
N PRO A 77 7.02 -4.69 3.06
CA PRO A 77 6.23 -5.28 1.99
C PRO A 77 4.86 -5.74 2.48
N TRP A 78 3.87 -5.71 1.59
CA TRP A 78 2.58 -6.33 1.85
C TRP A 78 2.76 -7.84 2.00
N ALA A 79 2.30 -8.41 3.12
CA ALA A 79 2.36 -9.84 3.33
C ALA A 79 1.34 -10.55 2.42
N GLY A 80 1.86 -11.33 1.48
CA GLY A 80 1.07 -12.22 0.64
C GLY A 80 1.26 -13.68 1.05
N TYR A 81 0.24 -14.50 0.82
CA TYR A 81 0.41 -15.95 0.85
C TYR A 81 1.21 -16.39 -0.38
N PRO A 82 2.06 -17.42 -0.27
CA PRO A 82 2.76 -17.99 -1.42
C PRO A 82 1.76 -18.55 -2.45
N GLY A 83 2.21 -18.66 -3.71
CA GLY A 83 1.37 -19.14 -4.81
C GLY A 83 0.55 -18.04 -5.47
N THR A 84 -0.46 -18.44 -6.25
CA THR A 84 -1.28 -17.53 -7.09
C THR A 84 -2.58 -17.09 -6.42
N GLN A 85 -2.93 -17.69 -5.28
CA GLN A 85 -4.25 -17.54 -4.64
C GLN A 85 -4.27 -16.52 -3.48
N SER A 86 -3.22 -15.72 -3.30
CA SER A 86 -3.06 -14.82 -2.15
C SER A 86 -4.26 -13.88 -1.93
N GLU A 87 -4.77 -13.25 -2.99
CA GLU A 87 -5.93 -12.35 -2.88
C GLU A 87 -7.20 -13.12 -2.49
N LYS A 88 -7.40 -14.32 -3.05
CA LYS A 88 -8.56 -15.15 -2.73
C LYS A 88 -8.53 -15.60 -1.27
N ILE A 89 -7.36 -15.96 -0.75
CA ILE A 89 -7.18 -16.33 0.66
C ILE A 89 -7.61 -15.16 1.56
N TRP A 90 -7.10 -13.95 1.31
CA TRP A 90 -7.50 -12.76 2.06
C TRP A 90 -9.00 -12.48 1.98
N ARG A 91 -9.60 -12.65 0.80
CA ARG A 91 -11.03 -12.44 0.57
C ARG A 91 -11.89 -13.41 1.38
N ASP A 92 -11.52 -14.69 1.40
CA ASP A 92 -12.26 -15.72 2.13
C ASP A 92 -12.07 -15.57 3.65
N GLN A 93 -10.89 -15.16 4.09
CA GLN A 93 -10.58 -14.89 5.50
C GLN A 93 -11.34 -13.68 6.07
N LYS A 94 -11.68 -12.70 5.23
CA LYS A 94 -12.37 -11.46 5.64
C LYS A 94 -13.67 -11.72 6.41
N SER A 95 -14.46 -12.71 6.03
CA SER A 95 -15.72 -13.04 6.70
C SER A 95 -15.50 -13.60 8.10
N VAL A 96 -14.47 -14.43 8.28
CA VAL A 96 -14.07 -14.99 9.58
C VAL A 96 -13.58 -13.87 10.51
N ILE A 97 -12.73 -12.97 10.01
CA ILE A 97 -12.25 -11.80 10.78
C ILE A 97 -13.44 -10.95 11.24
N ARG A 98 -14.42 -10.71 10.35
CA ARG A 98 -15.63 -9.96 10.71
C ARG A 98 -16.43 -10.68 11.80
N ALA A 99 -16.64 -11.98 11.70
CA ALA A 99 -17.38 -12.75 12.71
C ALA A 99 -16.71 -12.67 14.09
N VAL A 100 -15.37 -12.78 14.14
CA VAL A 100 -14.61 -12.61 15.39
C VAL A 100 -14.78 -11.20 15.95
N MET A 101 -14.68 -10.15 15.12
CA MET A 101 -14.87 -8.76 15.56
C MET A 101 -16.29 -8.48 16.08
N LEU A 102 -17.29 -9.20 15.57
CA LEU A 102 -18.68 -9.08 16.01
C LEU A 102 -19.01 -9.97 17.22
N GLY A 103 -18.07 -10.80 17.69
CA GLY A 103 -18.31 -11.76 18.77
C GLY A 103 -19.15 -12.98 18.37
N GLU A 104 -19.36 -13.19 17.06
CA GLU A 104 -20.08 -14.34 16.50
C GLU A 104 -19.22 -15.61 16.47
N THR A 105 -17.91 -15.48 16.67
CA THR A 105 -16.94 -16.58 16.69
C THR A 105 -15.85 -16.27 17.70
N ASP A 106 -15.47 -17.26 18.52
CA ASP A 106 -14.37 -17.14 19.47
C ASP A 106 -13.03 -16.85 18.73
N PRO A 107 -12.12 -16.01 19.26
CA PRO A 107 -10.86 -15.70 18.60
C PRO A 107 -9.99 -16.93 18.27
N ALA A 108 -9.94 -17.95 19.12
CA ALA A 108 -9.16 -19.16 18.86
C ALA A 108 -9.78 -20.00 17.75
N GLU A 109 -11.11 -20.12 17.74
CA GLU A 109 -11.84 -20.78 16.65
C GLU A 109 -11.67 -20.02 15.32
N GLY A 110 -11.74 -18.69 15.37
CA GLY A 110 -11.48 -17.84 14.22
C GLY A 110 -10.08 -18.05 13.67
N ALA A 111 -9.06 -18.07 14.53
CA ALA A 111 -7.68 -18.31 14.10
C ALA A 111 -7.52 -19.68 13.40
N ALA A 112 -8.12 -20.74 13.92
CA ALA A 112 -8.11 -22.06 13.28
C ALA A 112 -8.78 -22.01 11.89
N LYS A 113 -9.95 -21.36 11.76
CA LYS A 113 -10.62 -21.19 10.46
C LYS A 113 -9.77 -20.41 9.45
N LEU A 114 -9.05 -19.38 9.88
CA LEU A 114 -8.15 -18.61 9.01
C LEU A 114 -7.01 -19.49 8.46
N GLN A 115 -6.46 -20.37 9.31
CA GLN A 115 -5.43 -21.34 8.93
C GLN A 115 -5.96 -22.35 7.90
N ASP A 116 -7.12 -22.96 8.17
CA ASP A 116 -7.75 -23.94 7.26
C ASP A 116 -7.99 -23.36 5.85
N ILE A 117 -8.45 -22.11 5.78
CA ILE A 117 -8.67 -21.41 4.51
C ILE A 117 -7.35 -21.26 3.74
N ALA A 118 -6.29 -20.84 4.42
CA ALA A 118 -4.98 -20.65 3.80
C ALA A 118 -4.41 -21.98 3.31
N GLU A 119 -4.36 -23.02 4.14
CA GLU A 119 -3.80 -24.33 3.79
C GLU A 119 -4.52 -24.97 2.60
N LYS A 120 -5.85 -24.87 2.55
CA LYS A 120 -6.67 -25.41 1.45
C LYS A 120 -6.42 -24.72 0.11
N LEU A 121 -6.08 -23.43 0.12
CA LEU A 121 -5.90 -22.64 -1.11
C LEU A 121 -4.44 -22.49 -1.52
N MET A 122 -3.48 -22.66 -0.59
CA MET A 122 -2.05 -22.69 -0.91
C MET A 122 -1.62 -23.99 -1.61
N THR A 123 -2.39 -25.07 -1.45
CA THR A 123 -2.12 -26.38 -2.07
C THR A 123 -2.66 -26.54 -3.49
N ARG A 124 -3.35 -25.52 -4.01
CA ARG A 124 -3.93 -25.49 -5.37
C ARG A 124 -3.07 -24.64 -6.31
#